data_AF-A0A432MHR7-F1
#
_entry.id   AF-A0A432MHR7-F1
#
_cell.length_a   1.000
_cell.length_b   1.000
_cell.length_c   1.000
_cell.angle_alpha   90.00
_cell.angle_beta   90.00
_cell.angle_gamma   90.00
#
_symmetry.space_group_name_H-M   'P 1'
#
loop_
_entity.id
_entity.type
_entity.pdbx_description
1 polymer ?
#
loop_
_entity_poly.entity_id
_entity_poly.type
_entity_poly.pdbx_seq_one_letter_code
_entity_poly.pdbx_strand_id
1 'polypeptide(L)'
;MSPIAATADRLDEAIGSWARSAGVPPSWLPSPEALSAIGPASGALRPPADPAALDDWERRHGFRLPCGLRAWLLISDGFYTESGPAVHPIAAIGPMVPFARVPGLLVQPESWFELGNPNEAETICIDLAYRWLPAGDAPIFASGDDLTGLPPRIIAPSFDAWFARLLRQEGRAYWLDPDFVGLGDPWGEHRRRSPAPPLPDRLRRLLPHATRAADSGLDDSSLAASLGISRFDAEALLRHLQHSPAEDSGT
;
A
#
# COMPACT_ATOMS: atom_id res chain seq x y z
N MET A 1 32.96 -17.81 22.62
CA MET A 1 31.94 -16.74 22.66
C MET A 1 31.25 -16.74 21.32
N SER A 2 29.96 -17.10 21.28
CA SER A 2 29.24 -17.36 20.03
C SER A 2 28.83 -16.05 19.33
N PRO A 3 29.13 -15.87 18.03
CA PRO A 3 28.77 -14.68 17.26
C PRO A 3 27.26 -14.52 16.96
N ILE A 4 26.42 -15.44 17.43
CA ILE A 4 24.97 -15.45 17.20
C ILE A 4 24.23 -14.43 18.09
N ALA A 5 24.78 -14.06 19.25
CA ALA A 5 24.12 -13.13 20.18
C ALA A 5 24.14 -11.67 19.70
N ALA A 6 25.18 -11.24 18.97
CA ALA A 6 25.41 -9.82 18.66
C ALA A 6 24.52 -9.25 17.53
N THR A 7 23.82 -10.10 16.77
CA THR A 7 22.95 -9.66 15.67
C THR A 7 21.51 -9.48 16.12
N ALA A 8 20.93 -10.41 16.89
CA ALA A 8 19.57 -10.30 17.40
C ALA A 8 19.35 -9.00 18.22
N ASP A 9 20.34 -8.62 19.04
CA ASP A 9 20.32 -7.40 19.85
C ASP A 9 20.05 -6.12 19.03
N ARG A 10 20.45 -6.09 17.74
CA ARG A 10 20.26 -4.92 16.87
C ARG A 10 18.85 -4.84 16.26
N LEU A 11 18.20 -5.98 16.03
CA LEU A 11 16.82 -6.00 15.51
C LEU A 11 15.84 -5.65 16.61
N ASP A 12 16.02 -6.24 17.80
CA ASP A 12 15.21 -5.94 18.99
C ASP A 12 15.29 -4.45 19.37
N GLU A 13 16.50 -3.87 19.34
CA GLU A 13 16.70 -2.44 19.59
C GLU A 13 16.01 -1.57 18.53
N ALA A 14 16.15 -1.91 17.25
CA ALA A 14 15.50 -1.19 16.15
C ALA A 14 13.98 -1.20 16.29
N ILE A 15 13.40 -2.36 16.58
CA ILE A 15 11.95 -2.54 16.76
C ILE A 15 11.47 -1.79 18.01
N GLY A 16 12.22 -1.86 19.11
CA GLY A 16 11.92 -1.10 20.31
C GLY A 16 11.96 0.42 20.09
N SER A 17 12.94 0.90 19.30
CA SER A 17 13.07 2.32 18.95
C SER A 17 11.93 2.79 18.04
N TRP A 18 11.59 1.98 17.04
CA TRP A 18 10.45 2.21 16.14
C TRP A 18 9.15 2.28 16.93
N ALA A 19 8.87 1.27 17.76
CA ALA A 19 7.64 1.18 18.53
C ALA A 19 7.43 2.39 19.46
N ARG A 20 8.48 2.86 20.13
CA ARG A 20 8.43 4.07 20.96
C ARG A 20 8.15 5.32 20.13
N SER A 21 8.79 5.45 18.97
CA SER A 21 8.66 6.63 18.11
C SER A 21 7.29 6.70 17.42
N ALA A 22 6.75 5.54 17.02
CA ALA A 22 5.47 5.41 16.33
C ALA A 22 4.27 5.30 17.30
N GLY A 23 4.51 5.16 18.61
CA GLY A 23 3.45 5.00 19.61
C GLY A 23 2.75 3.64 19.56
N VAL A 24 3.47 2.59 19.15
CA VAL A 24 2.94 1.23 19.03
C VAL A 24 2.69 0.64 20.43
N PRO A 25 1.50 0.07 20.71
CA PRO A 25 1.23 -0.56 21.99
C PRO A 25 2.21 -1.68 22.31
N PRO A 26 2.73 -1.79 23.56
CA PRO A 26 3.62 -2.88 23.95
C PRO A 26 3.04 -4.27 23.71
N SER A 27 1.71 -4.43 23.78
CA SER A 27 1.01 -5.68 23.52
C SER A 27 1.07 -6.14 22.07
N TRP A 28 1.51 -5.28 21.15
CA TRP A 28 1.70 -5.62 19.74
C TRP A 28 3.12 -6.08 19.43
N LEU A 29 4.07 -5.89 20.35
CA LEU A 29 5.45 -6.21 20.10
C LEU A 29 5.66 -7.74 20.01
N PRO A 30 6.55 -8.18 19.12
CA PRO A 30 6.92 -9.58 18.98
C PRO A 30 7.69 -10.07 20.21
N SER A 31 7.68 -11.39 20.43
CA SER A 31 8.56 -12.00 21.42
C SER A 31 10.00 -12.09 20.88
N PRO A 32 11.02 -12.19 21.75
CA PRO A 32 12.40 -12.39 21.31
C PRO A 32 12.58 -13.62 20.41
N GLU A 33 11.81 -14.69 20.66
CA GLU A 33 11.82 -15.89 19.83
C GLU A 33 11.30 -15.61 18.42
N ALA A 34 10.21 -14.85 18.30
CA ALA A 34 9.66 -14.48 17.00
C ALA A 34 10.63 -13.62 16.18
N LEU A 35 11.39 -12.75 16.84
CA LEU A 35 12.43 -11.94 16.18
C LEU A 35 13.63 -12.76 15.75
N SER A 36 14.02 -13.74 16.57
CA SER A 36 15.10 -14.67 16.23
C SER A 36 14.74 -15.53 15.01
N ALA A 37 13.47 -15.83 14.80
CA ALA A 37 12.97 -16.64 13.68
C ALA A 37 12.99 -15.90 12.32
N ILE A 38 12.95 -14.56 12.30
CA ILE A 38 13.03 -13.76 11.07
C ILE A 38 14.40 -13.92 10.38
N GLY A 39 15.43 -14.26 11.17
CA GLY A 39 16.80 -14.40 10.72
C GLY A 39 17.75 -13.34 11.31
N PRO A 40 19.03 -13.37 10.93
CA PRO A 40 20.02 -12.47 11.51
C PRO A 40 19.73 -11.00 11.12
N ALA A 41 19.83 -10.09 12.08
CA ALA A 41 19.57 -8.65 11.85
C ALA A 41 20.41 -8.03 10.73
N SER A 42 21.62 -8.53 10.48
CA SER A 42 22.47 -8.08 9.38
C SER A 42 21.88 -8.38 7.99
N GLY A 43 20.99 -9.37 7.89
CA GLY A 43 20.22 -9.67 6.68
C GLY A 43 18.95 -8.81 6.57
N ALA A 44 18.29 -8.56 7.71
CA ALA A 44 16.99 -7.91 7.76
C ALA A 44 17.02 -6.38 7.69
N LEU A 45 18.04 -5.76 8.28
CA LEU A 45 18.15 -4.31 8.38
C LEU A 45 19.01 -3.71 7.25
N ARG A 46 18.78 -2.44 6.97
CA ARG A 46 19.56 -1.59 6.06
C ARG A 46 20.01 -0.33 6.81
N PRO A 47 21.00 0.41 6.28
CA PRO A 47 21.30 1.74 6.80
C PRO A 47 20.03 2.61 6.86
N PRO A 48 19.89 3.51 7.85
CA PRO A 48 18.79 4.46 7.91
C PRO A 48 18.67 5.31 6.64
N ALA A 49 17.44 5.70 6.30
CA ALA A 49 17.18 6.66 5.23
C ALA A 49 17.65 8.06 5.64
N ASP A 50 18.11 8.83 4.65
CA ASP A 50 18.33 10.27 4.81
C ASP A 50 16.97 10.97 5.03
N PRO A 51 16.76 11.71 6.14
CA PRO A 51 15.54 12.49 6.34
C PRO A 51 15.17 13.39 5.15
N ALA A 52 16.16 13.95 4.44
CA ALA A 52 15.93 14.78 3.28
C ALA A 52 15.39 13.98 2.08
N ALA A 53 15.76 12.71 1.94
CA ALA A 53 15.22 11.83 0.91
C ALA A 53 13.75 11.47 1.19
N LEU A 54 13.37 11.28 2.46
CA LEU A 54 11.97 11.10 2.86
C LEU A 54 11.14 12.35 2.53
N ASP A 55 11.67 13.54 2.84
CA ASP A 55 10.99 14.81 2.55
C ASP A 55 10.87 15.09 1.05
N ASP A 56 11.88 14.71 0.26
CA ASP A 56 11.83 14.82 -1.19
C ASP A 56 10.80 13.86 -1.80
N TRP A 57 10.75 12.62 -1.29
CA TRP A 57 9.75 11.64 -1.69
C TRP A 57 8.33 12.16 -1.43
N GLU A 58 8.04 12.66 -0.22
CA GLU A 58 6.72 13.20 0.13
C GLU A 58 6.34 14.40 -0.75
N ARG A 59 7.32 15.28 -1.06
CA ARG A 59 7.09 16.44 -1.93
C ARG A 59 6.83 16.03 -3.38
N ARG A 60 7.60 15.07 -3.89
CA ARG A 60 7.49 14.54 -5.25
C ARG A 60 6.14 13.88 -5.49
N HIS A 61 5.68 13.10 -4.51
CA HIS A 61 4.45 12.32 -4.64
C HIS A 61 3.21 13.04 -4.11
N GLY A 62 3.37 14.12 -3.34
CA GLY A 62 2.26 14.90 -2.79
C GLY A 62 1.55 14.22 -1.62
N PHE A 63 2.11 13.13 -1.08
CA PHE A 63 1.56 12.38 0.06
C PHE A 63 2.54 12.41 1.23
N ARG A 64 2.00 12.41 2.45
CA ARG A 64 2.80 12.27 3.68
C ARG A 64 2.91 10.80 4.04
N LEU A 65 4.09 10.36 4.46
CA LEU A 65 4.26 9.00 4.97
C LEU A 65 3.53 8.87 6.32
N PRO A 66 2.90 7.72 6.61
CA PRO A 66 2.41 7.42 7.95
C PRO A 66 3.54 7.51 8.97
N CYS A 67 3.23 7.98 10.18
CA CYS A 67 4.23 8.19 11.23
C CYS A 67 5.06 6.92 11.49
N GLY A 68 4.39 5.77 11.55
CA GLY A 68 5.02 4.45 11.69
C GLY A 68 6.04 4.12 10.62
N LEU A 69 5.66 4.27 9.35
CA LEU A 69 6.53 3.97 8.21
C LEU A 69 7.72 4.92 8.17
N ARG A 70 7.48 6.22 8.37
CA ARG A 70 8.55 7.23 8.42
C ARG A 70 9.53 6.96 9.56
N ALA A 71 9.01 6.63 10.75
CA ALA A 71 9.85 6.30 11.91
C ALA A 71 10.69 5.04 11.66
N TRP A 72 10.12 4.03 11.00
CA TRP A 72 10.87 2.84 10.61
C TRP A 72 12.00 3.16 9.62
N LEU A 73 11.72 3.92 8.55
CA LEU A 73 12.73 4.25 7.54
C LEU A 73 13.90 5.07 8.10
N LEU A 74 13.66 5.89 9.13
CA LEU A 74 14.71 6.61 9.87
C LEU A 74 15.58 5.69 10.75
N ILE A 75 15.20 4.42 10.93
CA ILE A 75 15.95 3.40 11.66
C ILE A 75 16.58 2.41 10.67
N SER A 76 15.85 2.03 9.62
CA SER A 76 16.29 1.10 8.58
C SER A 76 15.57 1.41 7.27
N ASP A 77 16.32 1.79 6.22
CA ASP A 77 15.78 2.06 4.89
C ASP A 77 15.38 0.76 4.18
N GLY A 78 14.23 0.24 4.58
CA GLY A 78 13.71 -1.06 4.20
C GLY A 78 13.78 -2.10 5.32
N PHE A 79 13.14 -3.24 5.09
CA PHE A 79 13.13 -4.40 5.97
C PHE A 79 13.04 -5.66 5.12
N TYR A 80 14.00 -6.55 5.27
CA TYR A 80 14.15 -7.75 4.43
C TYR A 80 13.87 -9.01 5.24
N THR A 81 13.03 -9.86 4.67
CA THR A 81 12.82 -11.24 5.12
C THR A 81 13.59 -12.17 4.17
N GLU A 82 13.62 -13.47 4.45
CA GLU A 82 14.27 -14.45 3.56
C GLU A 82 13.71 -14.41 2.14
N SER A 83 12.40 -14.15 2.00
CA SER A 83 11.69 -14.13 0.72
C SER A 83 11.79 -12.81 -0.05
N GLY A 84 12.37 -11.75 0.55
CA GLY A 84 12.49 -10.45 -0.10
C GLY A 84 12.17 -9.26 0.82
N PRO A 85 12.13 -8.04 0.27
CA PRO A 85 11.80 -6.83 1.02
C PRO A 85 10.33 -6.85 1.44
N ALA A 86 10.08 -7.01 2.74
CA ALA A 86 8.77 -6.72 3.29
C ALA A 86 8.49 -5.22 3.29
N VAL A 87 9.52 -4.41 3.53
CA VAL A 87 9.50 -2.96 3.31
C VAL A 87 10.65 -2.61 2.37
N HIS A 88 10.34 -1.97 1.24
CA HIS A 88 11.30 -1.43 0.30
C HIS A 88 12.04 -0.23 0.92
N PRO A 89 13.29 0.03 0.48
CA PRO A 89 13.91 1.33 0.72
C PRO A 89 13.06 2.45 0.09
N ILE A 90 13.13 3.66 0.63
CA ILE A 90 12.30 4.80 0.20
C ILE A 90 12.38 5.04 -1.31
N ALA A 91 13.55 4.88 -1.91
CA ALA A 91 13.76 5.07 -3.34
C ALA A 91 12.99 4.07 -4.23
N ALA A 92 12.58 2.93 -3.67
CA ALA A 92 11.82 1.89 -4.35
C ALA A 92 10.33 1.86 -3.96
N ILE A 93 9.90 2.62 -2.94
CA ILE A 93 8.48 2.84 -2.67
C ILE A 93 7.95 3.78 -3.76
N GLY A 94 7.22 3.22 -4.72
CA GLY A 94 6.71 3.95 -5.88
C GLY A 94 5.23 3.67 -6.13
N PRO A 95 4.62 4.32 -7.14
CA PRO A 95 3.27 4.00 -7.58
C PRO A 95 3.17 2.49 -7.79
N MET A 96 2.17 1.86 -7.17
CA MET A 96 1.97 0.41 -7.27
C MET A 96 1.80 0.01 -8.75
N VAL A 97 2.19 -1.21 -9.10
CA VAL A 97 1.79 -1.84 -10.36
C VAL A 97 0.80 -2.97 -10.02
N PRO A 98 -0.41 -3.00 -10.62
CA PRO A 98 -1.38 -4.05 -10.30
C PRO A 98 -0.95 -5.41 -10.88
N PHE A 99 -0.89 -6.42 -10.02
CA PHE A 99 -0.64 -7.82 -10.40
C PHE A 99 -1.93 -8.63 -10.59
N ALA A 100 -3.01 -8.22 -9.92
CA ALA A 100 -4.35 -8.76 -10.11
C ALA A 100 -5.32 -7.69 -10.61
N ARG A 101 -6.39 -8.14 -11.27
CA ARG A 101 -7.50 -7.25 -11.63
C ARG A 101 -8.19 -6.79 -10.37
N VAL A 102 -8.40 -5.48 -10.26
CA VAL A 102 -9.19 -4.87 -9.19
C VAL A 102 -10.58 -4.55 -9.76
N PRO A 103 -11.64 -5.29 -9.37
CA PRO A 103 -12.97 -5.09 -9.95
C PRO A 103 -13.46 -3.65 -9.81
N GLY A 104 -13.90 -3.04 -10.92
CA GLY A 104 -14.42 -1.67 -10.95
C GLY A 104 -13.35 -0.57 -10.90
N LEU A 105 -12.06 -0.91 -10.91
CA LEU A 105 -10.98 0.06 -11.05
C LEU A 105 -10.67 0.31 -12.54
N LEU A 106 -10.81 1.55 -13.00
CA LEU A 106 -10.49 1.93 -14.38
C LEU A 106 -9.09 2.52 -14.48
N VAL A 107 -8.75 3.39 -13.54
CA VAL A 107 -7.48 4.09 -13.42
C VAL A 107 -6.99 3.93 -12.00
N GLN A 108 -5.76 3.45 -11.84
CA GLN A 108 -5.17 3.25 -10.53
C GLN A 108 -5.12 4.55 -9.71
N PRO A 109 -5.44 4.50 -8.40
CA PRO A 109 -5.33 5.68 -7.56
C PRO A 109 -3.87 6.10 -7.41
N GLU A 110 -3.59 7.39 -7.56
CA GLU A 110 -2.23 7.96 -7.38
C GLU A 110 -1.70 7.79 -5.96
N SER A 111 -2.60 7.56 -5.00
CA SER A 111 -2.27 7.32 -3.60
C SER A 111 -1.86 5.89 -3.27
N TRP A 112 -1.91 4.98 -4.24
CA TRP A 112 -1.55 3.57 -4.05
C TRP A 112 -0.07 3.36 -4.33
N PHE A 113 0.68 3.03 -3.29
CA PHE A 113 2.12 2.80 -3.36
C PHE A 113 2.47 1.36 -3.01
N GLU A 114 3.45 0.82 -3.72
CA GLU A 114 4.06 -0.46 -3.38
C GLU A 114 5.00 -0.28 -2.18
N LEU A 115 4.74 -1.02 -1.10
CA LEU A 115 5.57 -1.05 0.10
C LEU A 115 6.62 -2.14 0.06
N GLY A 116 6.34 -3.30 -0.53
CA GLY A 116 7.25 -4.44 -0.50
C GLY A 116 6.68 -5.68 -1.17
N ASN A 117 7.57 -6.63 -1.47
CA ASN A 117 7.25 -7.93 -2.04
C ASN A 117 7.85 -9.02 -1.14
N PRO A 118 7.23 -9.29 0.04
CA PRO A 118 7.74 -10.28 1.00
C PRO A 118 7.47 -11.73 0.58
N ASN A 119 6.87 -11.97 -0.58
CA ASN A 119 6.63 -13.31 -1.13
C ASN A 119 6.54 -13.23 -2.66
N GLU A 120 6.47 -14.39 -3.31
CA GLU A 120 6.44 -14.51 -4.78
C GLU A 120 5.05 -14.25 -5.39
N ALA A 121 3.99 -14.24 -4.59
CA ALA A 121 2.61 -14.16 -5.06
C ALA A 121 2.06 -12.73 -5.08
N GLU A 122 2.27 -11.94 -4.02
CA GLU A 122 1.57 -10.68 -3.82
C GLU A 122 2.50 -9.54 -3.41
N THR A 123 2.20 -8.36 -3.94
CA THR A 123 2.78 -7.10 -3.50
C THR A 123 1.97 -6.54 -2.33
N ILE A 124 2.67 -6.03 -1.33
CA ILE A 124 2.07 -5.28 -0.23
C ILE A 124 2.06 -3.81 -0.61
N CYS A 125 0.90 -3.19 -0.48
CA CYS A 125 0.64 -1.83 -0.91
C CYS A 125 0.03 -1.01 0.23
N ILE A 126 0.13 0.30 0.10
CA ILE A 126 -0.47 1.28 1.01
C ILE A 126 -1.31 2.29 0.25
N ASP A 127 -2.45 2.68 0.83
CA ASP A 127 -3.27 3.77 0.30
C ASP A 127 -3.14 5.03 1.16
N LEU A 128 -2.50 6.05 0.61
CA LEU A 128 -2.22 7.31 1.31
C LEU A 128 -3.31 8.38 1.16
N ALA A 129 -4.42 8.09 0.46
CA ALA A 129 -5.45 9.11 0.20
C ALA A 129 -6.31 9.46 1.41
N TYR A 130 -6.44 8.53 2.36
CA TYR A 130 -7.32 8.69 3.51
C TYR A 130 -6.74 8.09 4.78
N ARG A 131 -7.32 8.50 5.90
CA ARG A 131 -7.09 7.87 7.20
C ARG A 131 -8.27 6.98 7.58
N TRP A 132 -7.99 5.76 7.99
CA TRP A 132 -8.97 4.79 8.43
C TRP A 132 -9.30 4.97 9.92
N LEU A 133 -9.65 6.18 10.33
CA LEU A 133 -10.01 6.44 11.71
C LEU A 133 -11.37 5.82 12.06
N PRO A 134 -11.57 5.32 13.30
CA PRO A 134 -10.59 5.20 14.39
C PRO A 134 -9.70 3.94 14.30
N ALA A 135 -9.90 3.09 13.29
CA ALA A 135 -9.25 1.78 13.16
C ALA A 135 -7.74 1.84 12.87
N GLY A 136 -7.24 2.92 12.28
CA GLY A 136 -5.84 3.10 11.91
C GLY A 136 -5.57 4.41 11.16
N ASP A 137 -4.55 4.38 10.30
CA ASP A 137 -4.09 5.52 9.50
C ASP A 137 -4.27 5.18 8.01
N ALA A 138 -3.20 5.05 7.22
CA ALA A 138 -3.29 4.57 5.84
C ALA A 138 -3.34 3.02 5.79
N PRO A 139 -4.37 2.40 5.18
CA PRO A 139 -4.47 0.95 5.12
C PRO A 139 -3.35 0.29 4.34
N ILE A 140 -3.03 -0.93 4.79
CA ILE A 140 -2.16 -1.85 4.07
C ILE A 140 -3.03 -2.91 3.40
N PHE A 141 -2.79 -3.17 2.12
CA PHE A 141 -3.49 -4.19 1.35
C PHE A 141 -2.51 -5.06 0.56
N ALA A 142 -2.89 -6.31 0.32
CA ALA A 142 -2.22 -7.18 -0.64
C ALA A 142 -2.83 -6.94 -2.02
N SER A 143 -1.99 -6.88 -3.06
CA SER A 143 -2.39 -6.60 -4.44
C SER A 143 -3.30 -7.67 -5.04
N GLY A 144 -3.31 -8.88 -4.48
CA GLY A 144 -3.86 -10.05 -5.15
C GLY A 144 -2.91 -10.63 -6.19
N ASP A 145 -3.29 -11.79 -6.71
CA ASP A 145 -2.66 -12.51 -7.83
C ASP A 145 -3.72 -13.31 -8.60
N ASP A 146 -3.97 -12.91 -9.85
CA ASP A 146 -4.93 -13.58 -10.73
C ASP A 146 -4.52 -15.02 -11.06
N LEU A 147 -3.21 -15.34 -11.05
CA LEU A 147 -2.70 -16.68 -11.40
C LEU A 147 -3.01 -17.70 -10.31
N THR A 148 -2.99 -17.27 -9.04
CA THR A 148 -3.31 -18.11 -7.89
C THR A 148 -4.74 -17.92 -7.38
N GLY A 149 -5.51 -17.01 -7.99
CA GLY A 149 -6.90 -16.74 -7.63
C GLY A 149 -7.04 -15.96 -6.33
N LEU A 150 -6.01 -15.22 -5.92
CA LEU A 150 -6.02 -14.38 -4.73
C LEU A 150 -6.56 -12.99 -5.06
N PRO A 151 -7.69 -12.55 -4.48
CA PRO A 151 -8.19 -11.21 -4.74
C PRO A 151 -7.40 -10.14 -3.97
N PRO A 152 -7.33 -8.90 -4.50
CA PRO A 152 -6.86 -7.76 -3.73
C PRO A 152 -7.68 -7.60 -2.45
N ARG A 153 -7.01 -7.39 -1.32
CA ARG A 153 -7.69 -7.30 -0.01
C ARG A 153 -6.88 -6.49 0.99
N ILE A 154 -7.60 -5.75 1.83
CA ILE A 154 -7.01 -5.02 2.94
C ILE A 154 -6.57 -6.03 4.00
N ILE A 155 -5.30 -5.96 4.40
CA ILE A 155 -4.70 -6.88 5.37
C ILE A 155 -4.44 -6.25 6.74
N ALA A 156 -4.37 -4.91 6.80
CA ALA A 156 -4.26 -4.18 8.06
C ALA A 156 -4.79 -2.74 7.94
N PRO A 157 -5.24 -2.12 9.05
CA PRO A 157 -5.74 -0.75 9.02
C PRO A 157 -4.64 0.32 9.04
N SER A 158 -3.38 -0.05 9.30
CA SER A 158 -2.22 0.85 9.31
C SER A 158 -0.92 0.08 9.08
N PHE A 159 0.14 0.81 8.70
CA PHE A 159 1.50 0.27 8.67
C PHE A 159 1.89 -0.37 10.01
N ASP A 160 1.59 0.31 11.13
CA ASP A 160 1.96 -0.18 12.46
C ASP A 160 1.31 -1.50 12.81
N ALA A 161 0.01 -1.64 12.50
CA ALA A 161 -0.74 -2.87 12.73
C ALA A 161 -0.22 -4.01 11.84
N TRP A 162 0.06 -3.72 10.57
CA TRP A 162 0.62 -4.70 9.64
C TRP A 162 2.02 -5.14 10.07
N PHE A 163 2.92 -4.19 10.33
CA PHE A 163 4.32 -4.45 10.61
C PHE A 163 4.49 -5.18 11.94
N ALA A 164 3.79 -4.75 12.99
CA ALA A 164 3.82 -5.45 14.27
C ALA A 164 3.27 -6.89 14.15
N ARG A 165 2.20 -7.10 13.37
CA ARG A 165 1.67 -8.45 13.13
C ARG A 165 2.64 -9.29 12.30
N LEU A 166 3.28 -8.73 11.27
CA LEU A 166 4.30 -9.40 10.47
C LEU A 166 5.44 -9.90 11.36
N LEU A 167 5.96 -9.05 12.23
CA LEU A 167 7.04 -9.40 13.15
C LEU A 167 6.62 -10.49 14.16
N ARG A 168 5.39 -10.42 14.68
CA ARG A 168 4.82 -11.47 15.55
C ARG A 168 4.59 -12.80 14.85
N GLN A 169 4.48 -12.75 13.53
CA GLN A 169 4.35 -13.91 12.65
C GLN A 169 5.70 -14.27 12.03
N GLU A 170 6.80 -13.90 12.68
CA GLU A 170 8.15 -14.36 12.30
C GLU A 170 8.56 -13.92 10.88
N GLY A 171 7.97 -12.83 10.38
CA GLY A 171 8.22 -12.32 9.02
C GLY A 171 7.44 -13.04 7.92
N ARG A 172 6.60 -14.02 8.25
CA ARG A 172 5.82 -14.78 7.26
C ARG A 172 4.60 -13.99 6.75
N ALA A 173 4.22 -14.26 5.50
CA ALA A 173 3.03 -13.69 4.86
C ALA A 173 1.72 -14.28 5.43
N TYR A 174 1.37 -13.91 6.67
CA TYR A 174 0.21 -14.44 7.42
C TYR A 174 -1.15 -14.21 6.72
N TRP A 175 -1.21 -13.32 5.74
CA TRP A 175 -2.43 -13.06 4.97
C TRP A 175 -2.69 -14.10 3.87
N LEU A 176 -1.76 -15.06 3.70
CA LEU A 176 -1.91 -16.25 2.88
C LEU A 176 -2.42 -17.46 3.68
N ASP A 177 -2.63 -17.32 4.99
CA ASP A 177 -3.18 -18.40 5.81
C ASP A 177 -4.61 -18.74 5.35
N PRO A 178 -5.02 -20.02 5.30
CA PRO A 178 -6.33 -20.42 4.79
C PRO A 178 -7.54 -19.82 5.53
N ASP A 179 -7.35 -19.45 6.79
CA ASP A 179 -8.36 -18.85 7.67
C ASP A 179 -8.25 -17.31 7.73
N PHE A 180 -7.34 -16.71 6.95
CA PHE A 180 -7.18 -15.27 6.93
C PHE A 180 -8.40 -14.60 6.29
N VAL A 181 -9.02 -13.69 7.04
CA VAL A 181 -10.12 -12.84 6.56
C VAL A 181 -9.62 -11.41 6.41
N GLY A 182 -9.64 -10.90 5.18
CA GLY A 182 -9.31 -9.51 4.88
C GLY A 182 -10.32 -8.54 5.49
N LEU A 183 -9.89 -7.29 5.70
CA LEU A 183 -10.72 -6.22 6.28
C LEU A 183 -11.68 -5.58 5.26
N GLY A 184 -11.53 -5.91 3.98
CA GLY A 184 -12.37 -5.42 2.90
C GLY A 184 -11.65 -5.33 1.56
N ASP A 185 -12.39 -4.88 0.54
CA ASP A 185 -11.89 -4.55 -0.79
C ASP A 185 -11.17 -3.18 -0.77
N PRO A 186 -9.88 -3.11 -1.17
CA PRO A 186 -9.12 -1.85 -1.16
C PRO A 186 -9.76 -0.77 -2.04
N TRP A 187 -10.32 -1.14 -3.20
CA TRP A 187 -10.91 -0.14 -4.10
C TRP A 187 -12.24 0.39 -3.56
N GLY A 188 -13.12 -0.50 -3.10
CA GLY A 188 -14.37 -0.12 -2.47
C GLY A 188 -14.18 0.79 -1.26
N GLU A 189 -13.18 0.51 -0.40
CA GLU A 189 -12.88 1.38 0.74
C GLU A 189 -12.27 2.72 0.31
N HIS A 190 -11.39 2.73 -0.70
CA HIS A 190 -10.86 3.96 -1.29
C HIS A 190 -11.99 4.86 -1.79
N ARG A 191 -12.90 4.34 -2.63
CA ARG A 191 -14.03 5.13 -3.15
C ARG A 191 -14.93 5.71 -2.07
N ARG A 192 -15.14 4.96 -0.97
CA ARG A 192 -15.97 5.42 0.16
C ARG A 192 -15.36 6.62 0.89
N ARG A 193 -14.02 6.71 0.92
CA ARG A 193 -13.30 7.68 1.76
C ARG A 193 -12.61 8.80 0.98
N SER A 194 -12.28 8.54 -0.28
CA SER A 194 -11.65 9.48 -1.19
C SER A 194 -12.71 10.04 -2.14
N PRO A 195 -13.01 11.35 -2.08
CA PRO A 195 -13.98 11.94 -2.99
C PRO A 195 -13.49 11.89 -4.44
N ALA A 196 -14.42 11.89 -5.38
CA ALA A 196 -14.10 12.02 -6.80
C ALA A 196 -13.24 13.27 -7.05
N PRO A 197 -12.13 13.17 -7.80
CA PRO A 197 -11.34 14.33 -8.16
C PRO A 197 -12.19 15.38 -8.90
N PRO A 198 -11.98 16.67 -8.62
CA PRO A 198 -12.74 17.72 -9.28
C PRO A 198 -12.41 17.75 -10.78
N LEU A 199 -13.46 17.80 -11.61
CA LEU A 199 -13.30 18.01 -13.04
C LEU A 199 -13.45 19.49 -13.41
N PRO A 200 -12.60 20.04 -14.29
CA PRO A 200 -12.84 21.32 -14.94
C PRO A 200 -14.16 21.33 -15.74
N ASP A 201 -14.84 22.47 -15.82
CA ASP A 201 -16.13 22.60 -16.52
C ASP A 201 -16.09 22.14 -17.98
N ARG A 202 -14.95 22.32 -18.66
CA ARG A 202 -14.74 21.84 -20.04
C ARG A 202 -14.86 20.32 -20.13
N LEU A 203 -14.39 19.58 -19.13
CA LEU A 203 -14.42 18.12 -19.10
C LEU A 203 -15.78 17.60 -18.60
N ARG A 204 -16.42 18.30 -17.65
CA ARG A 204 -17.76 17.90 -17.17
C ARG A 204 -18.79 17.75 -18.30
N ARG A 205 -18.71 18.60 -19.33
CA ARG A 205 -19.59 18.52 -20.51
C ARG A 205 -19.42 17.22 -21.33
N LEU A 206 -18.29 16.53 -21.18
CA LEU A 206 -17.97 15.29 -21.88
C LEU A 206 -18.36 14.03 -21.12
N LEU A 207 -18.80 14.14 -19.85
CA LEU A 207 -19.15 12.99 -18.99
C LEU A 207 -20.18 12.03 -19.63
N PRO A 208 -21.27 12.47 -20.30
CA PRO A 208 -22.22 11.55 -20.92
C PRO A 208 -21.65 10.73 -22.09
N HIS A 209 -20.59 11.24 -22.72
CA HIS A 209 -19.87 10.53 -23.78
C HIS A 209 -18.83 9.57 -23.19
N ALA A 210 -18.10 10.03 -22.17
CA ALA A 210 -17.10 9.23 -21.47
C ALA A 210 -17.71 8.05 -20.69
N THR A 211 -18.90 8.19 -20.11
CA THR A 211 -19.58 7.10 -19.37
C THR A 211 -19.84 5.90 -20.29
N ARG A 212 -20.49 6.14 -21.45
CA ARG A 212 -20.75 5.09 -22.45
C ARG A 212 -19.48 4.42 -22.96
N ALA A 213 -18.40 5.19 -23.11
CA ALA A 213 -17.10 4.69 -23.54
C ALA A 213 -16.43 3.83 -22.45
N ALA A 214 -16.50 4.25 -21.18
CA ALA A 214 -15.99 3.50 -20.04
C ALA A 214 -16.70 2.16 -19.86
N ASP A 215 -18.03 2.12 -20.03
CA ASP A 215 -18.83 0.88 -19.98
C ASP A 215 -18.42 -0.13 -21.07
N SER A 216 -17.83 0.35 -22.17
CA SER A 216 -17.30 -0.49 -23.25
C SER A 216 -15.85 -0.93 -23.06
N GLY A 217 -15.21 -0.56 -21.93
CA GLY A 217 -13.85 -0.99 -21.57
C GLY A 217 -12.73 -0.25 -22.30
N LEU A 218 -12.99 0.97 -22.79
CA LEU A 218 -11.96 1.78 -23.46
C LEU A 218 -10.92 2.29 -22.47
N ASP A 219 -9.65 2.19 -22.85
CA ASP A 219 -8.52 2.78 -22.11
C ASP A 219 -8.43 4.31 -22.32
N ASP A 220 -7.57 4.96 -21.55
CA ASP A 220 -7.36 6.41 -21.59
C ASP A 220 -7.00 6.93 -22.99
N SER A 221 -6.21 6.16 -23.74
CA SER A 221 -5.71 6.49 -25.07
C SER A 221 -6.81 6.42 -26.11
N SER A 222 -7.64 5.37 -26.05
CA SER A 222 -8.79 5.19 -26.94
C SER A 222 -9.89 6.21 -26.63
N LEU A 223 -10.13 6.51 -25.35
CA LEU A 223 -11.07 7.55 -24.94
C LEU A 223 -10.62 8.93 -25.44
N ALA A 224 -9.34 9.27 -25.28
CA ALA A 224 -8.76 10.51 -25.76
C ALA A 224 -8.96 10.70 -27.27
N ALA A 225 -8.67 9.67 -28.06
CA ALA A 225 -8.87 9.69 -29.51
C ALA A 225 -10.35 9.86 -29.89
N SER A 226 -11.26 9.17 -29.20
CA SER A 226 -12.70 9.23 -29.49
C SER A 226 -13.34 10.59 -29.19
N LEU A 227 -12.84 11.29 -28.17
CA LEU A 227 -13.38 12.58 -27.72
C LEU A 227 -12.60 13.79 -28.26
N GLY A 228 -11.48 13.56 -28.96
CA GLY A 228 -10.61 14.63 -29.45
C GLY A 228 -9.96 15.45 -28.33
N ILE A 229 -9.60 14.79 -27.23
CA ILE A 229 -8.99 15.41 -26.03
C ILE A 229 -7.59 14.85 -25.76
N SER A 230 -6.86 15.46 -24.82
CA SER A 230 -5.57 14.93 -24.39
C SER A 230 -5.74 13.64 -23.57
N ARG A 231 -4.69 12.80 -23.53
CA ARG A 231 -4.66 11.61 -22.66
C ARG A 231 -4.85 11.95 -21.18
N PHE A 232 -4.25 13.05 -20.72
CA PHE A 232 -4.42 13.55 -19.35
C PHE A 232 -5.88 13.93 -19.05
N ASP A 233 -6.58 14.54 -20.01
CA ASP A 233 -8.00 14.87 -19.86
C ASP A 233 -8.88 13.63 -19.84
N ALA A 234 -8.55 12.62 -20.66
CA ALA A 234 -9.24 11.34 -20.66
C ALA A 234 -9.04 10.58 -19.34
N GLU A 235 -7.82 10.53 -18.82
CA GLU A 235 -7.52 9.96 -17.51
C GLU A 235 -8.29 10.70 -16.40
N ALA A 236 -8.31 12.04 -16.41
CA ALA A 236 -9.08 12.82 -15.44
C ALA A 236 -10.58 12.49 -15.49
N LEU A 237 -11.16 12.31 -16.68
CA LEU A 237 -12.54 11.86 -16.86
C LEU A 237 -12.77 10.47 -16.27
N LEU A 238 -11.92 9.49 -16.61
CA LEU A 238 -12.03 8.12 -16.09
C LEU A 238 -11.89 8.07 -14.57
N ARG A 239 -10.91 8.81 -14.02
CA ARG A 239 -10.66 8.92 -12.58
C ARG A 239 -11.83 9.54 -11.84
N HIS A 240 -12.52 10.50 -12.45
CA HIS A 240 -13.76 11.05 -11.89
C HIS A 240 -14.91 10.04 -11.96
N LEU A 241 -15.13 9.43 -13.13
CA LEU A 241 -16.23 8.48 -13.38
C LEU A 241 -16.17 7.26 -12.46
N GLN A 242 -14.98 6.70 -12.22
CA GLN A 242 -14.83 5.53 -11.35
C GLN A 242 -15.20 5.80 -9.87
N HIS A 243 -15.23 7.07 -9.45
CA HIS A 243 -15.68 7.49 -8.12
C HIS A 243 -17.17 7.81 -8.06
N SER A 244 -17.83 8.01 -9.21
CA SER A 244 -19.29 8.13 -9.22
C SER A 244 -19.89 6.83 -8.68
N PRO A 245 -20.94 6.90 -7.84
CA PRO A 245 -21.73 5.71 -7.56
C PRO A 245 -22.21 5.18 -8.91
N ALA A 246 -21.96 3.90 -9.20
CA ALA A 246 -22.81 3.24 -10.16
C ALA A 246 -24.22 3.44 -9.58
N GLU A 247 -25.15 3.98 -10.36
CA GLU A 247 -26.55 3.85 -9.96
C GLU A 247 -26.73 2.38 -9.61
N ASP A 248 -27.17 2.09 -8.38
CA ASP A 248 -27.58 0.76 -7.99
C ASP A 248 -28.50 0.28 -9.12
N SER A 249 -27.99 -0.61 -9.96
CA SER A 249 -28.77 -1.34 -10.92
C SER A 249 -29.61 -2.29 -10.10
N GLY A 250 -30.65 -1.72 -9.50
CA GLY A 250 -31.74 -2.44 -8.90
C GLY A 250 -32.33 -3.36 -9.96
N THR A 251 -31.97 -4.63 -9.84
CA THR A 251 -32.75 -5.77 -10.33
C THR A 251 -32.63 -6.88 -9.30
#